data_AF-A0A9P6KXT0-F1
#
_entry.id   AF-A0A9P6KXT0-F1
#
_cell.length_a   1.000
_cell.length_b   1.000
_cell.length_c   1.000
_cell.angle_alpha   90.00
_cell.angle_beta   90.00
_cell.angle_gamma   90.00
#
_symmetry.space_group_name_H-M   'P 1'
#
loop_
_entity.id
_entity.type
_entity.pdbx_description
1 polymer ?
#
loop_
_entity_poly.entity_id
_entity_poly.type
_entity_poly.pdbx_seq_one_letter_code
_entity_poly.pdbx_strand_id
1 'polypeptide(L)'
;MKSDYESKIKEGPTHICSCCGGLWFEYSIRECTVKMLTNKGLKPEFIDTVCYLKHAIIKLCVTCRKDIMSNKIPNLSLSNGLAFYDVPDCLKILTELEERLISPRIPFMVIRSLGSCKQFGLKGNLVNVPMNVDTNVSVLPRSFSDTHTIQLKLMRQMKNKNAFMYETIRPKVVHTAVKYLVEQELYKDEGIVISHDWLKEYSDERENFIVDDEDKKFDENENISKNFDDEDQWNECDDKPVNPSTTETLLNDEICDQNDIGIKFAPGENNRPISILMDLKVDELTFPKIYCGKQRKIKANVKLTYAKIAKSELRMFDRRCGRISKLFFTYKKL
;
A
#
# COMPACT_ATOMS: atom_id res chain seq x y z
N MET A 1 -10.95 22.30 -33.24
CA MET A 1 -10.49 20.95 -32.82
C MET A 1 -10.26 20.79 -31.32
N LYS A 2 -9.92 21.82 -30.53
CA LYS A 2 -9.83 21.69 -29.04
C LYS A 2 -11.18 21.34 -28.36
N SER A 3 -12.30 21.88 -28.84
CA SER A 3 -13.62 21.73 -28.19
C SER A 3 -14.18 20.30 -28.19
N ASP A 4 -13.82 19.45 -29.16
CA ASP A 4 -14.36 18.09 -29.28
C ASP A 4 -13.54 17.05 -28.47
N TYR A 5 -12.26 17.32 -28.21
CA TYR A 5 -11.48 16.50 -27.29
C TYR A 5 -11.86 16.80 -25.84
N GLU A 6 -11.90 18.09 -25.48
CA GLU A 6 -12.24 18.55 -24.12
C GLU A 6 -13.64 18.08 -23.70
N SER A 7 -14.62 18.06 -24.60
CA SER A 7 -15.95 17.50 -24.33
C SER A 7 -15.91 15.99 -24.06
N LYS A 8 -15.12 15.23 -24.83
CA LYS A 8 -14.96 13.76 -24.70
C LYS A 8 -14.18 13.33 -23.46
N ILE A 9 -13.32 14.20 -22.92
CA ILE A 9 -12.57 13.93 -21.68
C ILE A 9 -13.14 14.65 -20.45
N LYS A 10 -14.21 15.44 -20.62
CA LYS A 10 -14.88 16.16 -19.54
C LYS A 10 -15.35 15.19 -18.46
N GLU A 11 -15.90 14.07 -18.89
CA GLU A 11 -16.16 12.93 -18.02
C GLU A 11 -14.93 12.02 -18.06
N GLY A 12 -14.30 11.83 -16.90
CA GLY A 12 -13.17 10.92 -16.76
C GLY A 12 -13.56 9.47 -17.09
N PRO A 13 -12.62 8.51 -17.03
CA PRO A 13 -12.94 7.12 -17.25
C PRO A 13 -13.76 6.58 -16.07
N THR A 14 -15.09 6.62 -16.19
CA THR A 14 -16.05 6.19 -15.15
C THR A 14 -16.81 4.92 -15.55
N HIS A 15 -16.82 4.56 -16.84
CA HIS A 15 -17.56 3.41 -17.32
C HIS A 15 -16.78 2.12 -17.12
N ILE A 16 -17.39 1.16 -16.43
CA ILE A 16 -16.77 -0.12 -16.08
C ILE A 16 -17.03 -1.14 -17.19
N CYS A 17 -15.98 -1.81 -17.66
CA CYS A 17 -16.12 -2.95 -18.57
C CYS A 17 -16.49 -4.22 -17.79
N SER A 18 -17.60 -4.87 -18.16
CA SER A 18 -18.10 -6.10 -17.51
C SER A 18 -17.15 -7.29 -17.60
N CYS A 19 -16.21 -7.29 -18.56
CA CYS A 19 -15.26 -8.38 -18.75
C CYS A 19 -13.92 -8.17 -18.02
N CYS A 20 -13.26 -7.03 -18.22
CA CYS A 20 -11.95 -6.76 -17.64
C CYS A 20 -12.00 -5.95 -16.35
N GLY A 21 -13.17 -5.44 -15.95
CA GLY A 21 -13.31 -4.56 -14.79
C GLY A 21 -12.61 -3.20 -14.93
N GLY A 22 -12.03 -2.90 -16.09
CA GLY A 22 -11.35 -1.63 -16.32
C GLY A 22 -12.33 -0.46 -16.44
N LEU A 23 -11.89 0.71 -15.99
CA LEU A 23 -12.52 2.00 -16.18
C LEU A 23 -12.14 2.58 -17.55
N TRP A 24 -13.14 3.04 -18.30
CA TRP A 24 -13.00 3.58 -19.64
C TRP A 24 -13.86 4.82 -19.82
N PHE A 25 -13.48 5.64 -20.80
CA PHE A 25 -14.31 6.73 -21.29
C PHE A 25 -15.55 6.17 -22.02
N GLU A 26 -16.61 6.96 -22.05
CA GLU A 26 -17.89 6.61 -22.68
C GLU A 26 -17.70 6.14 -24.13
N TYR A 27 -16.95 6.89 -24.93
CA TYR A 27 -16.69 6.56 -26.35
C TYR A 27 -15.93 5.24 -26.56
N SER A 28 -15.23 4.75 -25.54
CA SER A 28 -14.45 3.50 -25.57
C SER A 28 -15.26 2.27 -25.11
N ILE A 29 -16.50 2.48 -24.67
CA ILE A 29 -17.42 1.44 -24.21
C ILE A 29 -18.56 1.28 -25.20
N ARG A 30 -19.03 0.04 -25.35
CA ARG A 30 -20.27 -0.27 -26.04
C ARG A 30 -21.16 -1.10 -25.14
N GLU A 31 -22.42 -0.70 -25.08
CA GLU A 31 -23.45 -1.45 -24.37
C GLU A 31 -24.00 -2.57 -25.24
N CYS A 32 -24.26 -3.71 -24.61
CA CYS A 32 -24.77 -4.93 -25.21
C CYS A 32 -25.71 -5.62 -24.22
N THR A 33 -26.64 -6.42 -24.73
CA THR A 33 -27.49 -7.30 -23.90
C THR A 33 -27.10 -8.75 -24.16
N VAL A 34 -27.33 -9.64 -23.19
CA VAL A 34 -27.13 -11.09 -23.34
C VAL A 34 -27.80 -11.61 -24.62
N LYS A 35 -29.05 -11.19 -24.87
CA LYS A 35 -29.82 -11.53 -26.09
C LYS A 35 -29.09 -11.19 -27.39
N MET A 36 -28.41 -10.04 -27.44
CA MET A 36 -27.66 -9.63 -28.64
C MET A 36 -26.42 -10.51 -28.87
N LEU A 37 -25.77 -10.95 -27.79
CA LEU A 37 -24.60 -11.82 -27.86
C LEU A 37 -25.02 -13.25 -28.24
N THR A 38 -26.11 -13.76 -27.67
CA THR A 38 -26.65 -15.09 -28.02
C THR A 38 -27.14 -15.13 -29.47
N ASN A 39 -27.80 -14.08 -29.95
CA ASN A 39 -28.24 -13.99 -31.36
C ASN A 39 -27.06 -14.01 -32.35
N LYS A 40 -25.85 -13.65 -31.91
CA LYS A 40 -24.62 -13.75 -32.70
C LYS A 40 -23.95 -15.13 -32.62
N GLY A 41 -24.58 -16.11 -31.98
CA GLY A 41 -24.07 -17.48 -31.88
C GLY A 41 -23.14 -17.74 -30.69
N LEU A 42 -23.04 -16.82 -29.73
CA LEU A 42 -22.25 -17.05 -28.51
C LEU A 42 -23.05 -17.88 -27.50
N LYS A 43 -22.41 -18.91 -26.93
CA LYS A 43 -23.02 -19.76 -25.90
C LYS A 43 -23.27 -18.97 -24.61
N PRO A 44 -24.38 -19.22 -23.89
CA PRO A 44 -24.69 -18.50 -22.65
C PRO A 44 -23.62 -18.73 -21.56
N GLU A 45 -23.07 -19.94 -21.46
CA GLU A 45 -21.98 -20.29 -20.53
C GLU A 45 -20.72 -19.47 -20.78
N PHE A 46 -20.39 -19.24 -22.06
CA PHE A 46 -19.26 -18.39 -22.43
C PHE A 46 -19.51 -16.93 -22.06
N ILE A 47 -20.73 -16.44 -22.26
CA ILE A 47 -21.12 -15.08 -21.88
C ILE A 47 -21.01 -14.88 -20.37
N ASP A 48 -21.51 -15.83 -19.56
CA ASP A 48 -21.42 -15.76 -18.10
C ASP A 48 -19.95 -15.81 -17.62
N THR A 49 -19.12 -16.61 -18.27
CA THR A 49 -17.69 -16.69 -17.96
C THR A 49 -16.96 -15.38 -18.26
N VAL A 50 -17.21 -14.79 -19.43
CA VAL A 50 -16.45 -13.61 -19.87
C VAL A 50 -17.01 -12.31 -19.29
N CYS A 51 -18.33 -12.21 -19.08
CA CYS A 51 -18.98 -11.07 -18.43
C CYS A 51 -19.00 -11.27 -16.91
N TYR A 52 -17.81 -11.22 -16.32
CA TYR A 52 -17.60 -11.43 -14.88
C TYR A 52 -18.49 -10.55 -13.99
N LEU A 53 -18.68 -9.28 -14.36
CA LEU A 53 -19.59 -8.38 -13.66
C LEU A 53 -21.02 -8.55 -14.20
N LYS A 54 -21.88 -9.14 -13.36
CA LYS A 54 -23.26 -9.50 -13.71
C LYS A 54 -24.18 -8.27 -13.59
N HIS A 55 -24.22 -7.47 -14.65
CA HIS A 55 -25.15 -6.35 -14.80
C HIS A 55 -26.21 -6.64 -15.87
N ALA A 56 -27.40 -6.04 -15.72
CA ALA A 56 -28.47 -6.17 -16.71
C ALA A 56 -28.06 -5.64 -18.10
N ILE A 57 -27.27 -4.56 -18.12
CA ILE A 57 -26.65 -3.99 -19.32
C ILE A 57 -25.16 -4.33 -19.27
N ILE A 58 -24.68 -5.08 -20.27
CA ILE A 58 -23.28 -5.47 -20.38
C ILE A 58 -22.53 -4.34 -21.08
N LYS A 59 -21.53 -3.78 -20.42
CA LYS A 59 -20.67 -2.74 -20.99
C LYS A 59 -19.34 -3.37 -21.37
N LEU A 60 -18.97 -3.34 -22.65
CA LEU A 60 -17.72 -3.92 -23.13
C LEU A 60 -16.83 -2.84 -23.73
N CYS A 61 -15.56 -2.81 -23.31
CA CYS A 61 -14.58 -1.98 -23.99
C CYS A 61 -14.27 -2.54 -25.38
N VAL A 62 -13.73 -1.70 -26.27
CA VAL A 62 -13.43 -2.05 -27.67
C VAL A 62 -12.62 -3.35 -27.80
N THR A 63 -11.60 -3.52 -26.94
CA THR A 63 -10.72 -4.70 -26.97
C THR A 63 -11.44 -5.97 -26.53
N CYS A 64 -12.10 -5.95 -25.37
CA CYS A 64 -12.85 -7.11 -24.88
C CYS A 64 -13.96 -7.50 -25.86
N ARG A 65 -14.68 -6.53 -26.43
CA ARG A 65 -15.71 -6.78 -27.43
C ARG A 65 -15.15 -7.48 -28.66
N LYS A 66 -13.99 -7.05 -29.18
CA LYS A 66 -13.35 -7.67 -30.35
C LYS A 66 -13.02 -9.15 -30.10
N ASP A 67 -12.43 -9.45 -28.96
CA ASP A 67 -12.05 -10.80 -28.57
C ASP A 67 -13.28 -11.69 -28.34
N ILE A 68 -14.29 -11.19 -27.61
CA ILE A 68 -15.56 -11.89 -27.33
C ILE A 68 -16.31 -12.22 -28.62
N MET A 69 -16.40 -11.26 -29.55
CA MET A 69 -17.06 -11.49 -30.85
C MET A 69 -16.31 -12.51 -31.72
N SER A 70 -15.01 -12.72 -31.45
CA SER A 70 -14.20 -13.76 -32.08
C SER A 70 -14.23 -15.09 -31.31
N ASN A 71 -15.14 -15.24 -30.34
CA ASN A 71 -15.24 -16.40 -29.44
C ASN A 71 -13.95 -16.69 -28.65
N LYS A 72 -13.20 -15.65 -28.29
CA LYS A 72 -11.95 -15.73 -27.50
C LYS A 72 -12.12 -15.01 -26.17
N ILE A 73 -11.58 -15.59 -25.10
CA ILE A 73 -11.55 -14.94 -23.78
C ILE A 73 -10.46 -13.86 -23.81
N PRO A 74 -10.79 -12.58 -23.52
CA PRO A 74 -9.79 -11.52 -23.49
C PRO A 74 -8.72 -11.81 -22.44
N ASN A 75 -7.44 -11.53 -22.76
CA ASN A 75 -6.33 -11.80 -21.84
C ASN A 75 -6.50 -11.11 -20.48
N LEU A 76 -6.98 -9.87 -20.47
CA LEU A 76 -7.21 -9.07 -19.26
C LEU A 76 -8.60 -9.29 -18.65
N SER A 77 -9.28 -10.40 -18.96
CA SER A 77 -10.57 -10.73 -18.33
C SER A 77 -10.37 -11.05 -16.85
N LEU A 78 -11.29 -10.59 -16.00
CA LEU A 78 -11.32 -10.93 -14.57
C LEU A 78 -11.40 -12.45 -14.35
N SER A 79 -12.07 -13.16 -15.26
CA SER A 79 -12.19 -14.62 -15.26
C SER A 79 -10.86 -15.37 -15.41
N ASN A 80 -9.77 -14.70 -15.82
CA ASN A 80 -8.44 -15.29 -15.94
C ASN A 80 -7.63 -15.27 -14.63
N GLY A 81 -8.25 -14.91 -13.51
CA GLY A 81 -7.58 -14.79 -12.21
C GLY A 81 -7.04 -13.38 -11.92
N LEU A 82 -7.59 -12.37 -12.61
CA LEU A 82 -7.28 -10.95 -12.37
C LEU A 82 -8.27 -10.26 -11.43
N ALA A 83 -9.33 -10.95 -11.02
CA ALA A 83 -10.24 -10.47 -9.99
C ALA A 83 -9.53 -10.43 -8.62
N PHE A 84 -9.72 -9.34 -7.88
CA PHE A 84 -9.26 -9.26 -6.50
C PHE A 84 -10.16 -10.10 -5.58
N TYR A 85 -9.56 -10.57 -4.49
CA TYR A 85 -10.30 -11.13 -3.37
C TYR A 85 -11.02 -10.03 -2.59
N ASP A 86 -12.12 -10.39 -1.95
CA ASP A 86 -12.80 -9.51 -1.01
C ASP A 86 -11.89 -9.23 0.18
N VAL A 87 -11.76 -7.94 0.51
CA VAL A 87 -10.95 -7.52 1.66
C VAL A 87 -11.77 -7.76 2.92
N PRO A 88 -11.28 -8.53 3.90
CA PRO A 88 -11.94 -8.65 5.19
C PRO A 88 -11.88 -7.33 5.95
N ASP A 89 -12.88 -7.07 6.80
CA ASP A 89 -13.00 -5.77 7.48
C ASP A 89 -11.82 -5.48 8.41
N CYS A 90 -11.19 -6.50 8.99
CA CYS A 90 -9.98 -6.36 9.79
C CYS A 90 -8.79 -5.75 9.01
N LEU A 91 -8.71 -5.96 7.70
CA LEU A 91 -7.68 -5.36 6.86
C LEU A 91 -8.08 -3.98 6.30
N LYS A 92 -9.38 -3.73 6.12
CA LYS A 92 -9.87 -2.44 5.59
C LYS A 92 -9.53 -1.25 6.50
N ILE A 93 -9.61 -1.47 7.81
CA ILE A 93 -9.46 -0.42 8.83
C ILE A 93 -8.01 -0.06 9.15
N LEU A 94 -7.04 -0.82 8.63
CA LEU A 94 -5.61 -0.60 8.91
C LEU A 94 -5.11 0.72 8.33
N THR A 95 -4.29 1.43 9.10
CA THR A 95 -3.47 2.55 8.59
C THR A 95 -2.34 2.04 7.69
N GLU A 96 -1.60 2.95 7.03
CA GLU A 96 -0.47 2.54 6.21
C GLU A 96 0.64 1.95 7.08
N LEU A 97 0.96 2.54 8.24
CA LEU A 97 1.96 1.97 9.13
C LEU A 97 1.53 0.62 9.73
N GLU A 98 0.27 0.49 10.15
CA GLU A 98 -0.29 -0.79 10.64
C GLU A 98 -0.20 -1.90 9.57
N GLU A 99 -0.47 -1.57 8.30
CA GLU A 99 -0.27 -2.50 7.18
C GLU A 99 1.21 -2.86 6.96
N ARG A 100 2.15 -1.93 7.18
CA ARG A 100 3.59 -2.24 7.04
C ARG A 100 4.10 -3.18 8.12
N LEU A 101 3.58 -3.11 9.34
CA LEU A 101 3.98 -4.01 10.43
C LEU A 101 3.65 -5.46 10.12
N ILE A 102 2.50 -5.71 9.49
CA ILE A 102 2.03 -7.06 9.15
C ILE A 102 2.55 -7.56 7.80
N SER A 103 3.33 -6.75 7.08
CA SER A 103 3.84 -7.06 5.75
C SER A 103 5.17 -7.82 5.82
N PRO A 104 5.28 -9.04 5.26
CA PRO A 104 6.54 -9.79 5.20
C PRO A 104 7.61 -9.15 4.29
N ARG A 105 7.23 -8.16 3.49
CA ARG A 105 8.13 -7.39 2.62
C ARG A 105 7.90 -5.91 2.87
N ILE A 106 8.93 -5.19 3.29
CA ILE A 106 8.83 -3.75 3.52
C ILE A 106 9.61 -3.02 2.42
N PRO A 107 8.91 -2.33 1.49
CA PRO A 107 9.57 -1.50 0.50
C PRO A 107 9.85 -0.12 1.09
N PHE A 108 11.13 0.18 1.27
CA PHE A 108 11.61 1.50 1.58
C PHE A 108 11.73 2.32 0.29
N MET A 109 10.90 3.36 0.17
CA MET A 109 10.91 4.29 -0.96
C MET A 109 10.62 5.70 -0.45
N VAL A 110 11.31 6.72 -0.99
CA VAL A 110 11.06 8.11 -0.59
C VAL A 110 10.17 8.76 -1.63
N ILE A 111 8.93 9.07 -1.25
CA ILE A 111 7.98 9.77 -2.10
C ILE A 111 8.01 11.25 -1.70
N ARG A 112 8.26 12.14 -2.66
CA ARG A 112 8.31 13.59 -2.45
C ARG A 112 7.29 14.28 -3.35
N SER A 113 6.75 15.41 -2.91
CA SER A 113 6.00 16.30 -3.80
C SER A 113 6.98 16.99 -4.75
N LEU A 114 6.66 17.07 -6.04
CA LEU A 114 7.51 17.67 -7.09
C LEU A 114 7.20 19.16 -7.34
N GLY A 115 6.50 19.82 -6.42
CA GLY A 115 6.18 21.25 -6.48
C GLY A 115 4.70 21.54 -6.20
N SER A 116 4.21 22.68 -6.70
CA SER A 116 2.85 23.19 -6.41
C SER A 116 1.72 22.38 -7.09
N CYS A 117 2.03 21.54 -8.07
CA CYS A 117 1.05 20.88 -8.92
C CYS A 117 0.47 19.56 -8.36
N LYS A 118 0.58 19.30 -7.04
CA LYS A 118 0.15 18.04 -6.37
C LYS A 118 0.72 16.75 -7.01
N GLN A 119 1.83 16.88 -7.73
CA GLN A 119 2.52 15.74 -8.33
C GLN A 119 3.50 15.15 -7.32
N PHE A 120 3.64 13.82 -7.36
CA PHE A 120 4.61 13.10 -6.53
C PHE A 120 5.72 12.53 -7.41
N GLY A 121 6.89 12.33 -6.81
CA GLY A 121 8.05 11.72 -7.44
C GLY A 121 8.76 10.80 -6.46
N LEU A 122 9.48 9.81 -7.00
CA LEU A 122 10.37 8.96 -6.22
C LEU A 122 11.76 9.58 -6.17
N LYS A 123 12.29 9.77 -4.97
CA LYS A 123 13.72 10.05 -4.77
C LYS A 123 14.47 8.75 -4.48
N GLY A 124 15.53 8.51 -5.25
CA GLY A 124 16.40 7.34 -5.08
C GLY A 124 15.78 6.02 -5.56
N ASN A 125 16.35 4.92 -5.07
CA ASN A 125 15.91 3.57 -5.39
C ASN A 125 14.88 3.04 -4.39
N LEU A 126 14.06 2.10 -4.87
CA LEU A 126 13.19 1.30 -4.01
C LEU A 126 14.01 0.12 -3.47
N VAL A 127 14.04 -0.02 -2.15
CA VAL A 127 14.75 -1.10 -1.46
C VAL A 127 13.71 -2.02 -0.82
N ASN A 128 13.64 -3.27 -1.26
CA ASN A 128 12.73 -4.27 -0.69
C ASN A 128 13.47 -5.11 0.35
N VAL A 129 13.02 -5.06 1.61
CA VAL A 129 13.64 -5.81 2.70
C VAL A 129 12.71 -6.93 3.15
N PRO A 130 13.16 -8.20 3.11
CA PRO A 130 12.41 -9.34 3.64
C PRO A 130 12.41 -9.33 5.16
N MET A 131 11.26 -9.68 5.73
CA MET A 131 10.91 -9.38 7.11
C MET A 131 10.07 -10.50 7.69
N ASN A 132 10.35 -10.90 8.94
CA ASN A 132 9.44 -11.77 9.67
C ASN A 132 8.41 -10.91 10.42
N VAL A 133 7.13 -11.21 10.20
CA VAL A 133 6.02 -10.52 10.85
C VAL A 133 6.05 -10.72 12.36
N ASP A 134 6.50 -11.88 12.85
CA ASP A 134 6.56 -12.15 14.29
C ASP A 134 7.52 -11.18 15.01
N THR A 135 8.67 -10.90 14.40
CA THR A 135 9.61 -9.87 14.89
C THR A 135 8.97 -8.48 14.90
N ASN A 136 8.19 -8.14 13.88
CA ASN A 136 7.51 -6.85 13.78
C ASN A 136 6.41 -6.67 14.83
N VAL A 137 5.67 -7.75 15.08
CA VAL A 137 4.65 -7.77 16.10
C VAL A 137 5.35 -7.61 17.43
N SER A 138 6.36 -8.42 17.77
CA SER A 138 7.03 -8.46 19.10
C SER A 138 7.42 -7.13 19.77
N VAL A 139 7.54 -6.03 19.01
CA VAL A 139 7.87 -4.69 19.51
C VAL A 139 6.67 -3.93 20.08
N LEU A 140 5.43 -4.32 19.74
CA LEU A 140 4.27 -3.71 20.40
C LEU A 140 4.15 -4.31 21.82
N PRO A 141 3.64 -3.54 22.80
CA PRO A 141 3.38 -4.02 24.16
C PRO A 141 2.60 -5.35 24.21
N ARG A 142 2.68 -6.08 25.32
CA ARG A 142 2.01 -7.40 25.40
C ARG A 142 0.55 -7.32 25.86
N SER A 143 0.10 -6.13 26.28
CA SER A 143 -1.28 -5.88 26.69
C SER A 143 -1.85 -4.67 25.97
N PHE A 144 -3.06 -4.84 25.45
CA PHE A 144 -3.79 -3.80 24.75
C PHE A 144 -5.24 -3.77 25.19
N SER A 145 -5.63 -2.63 25.76
CA SER A 145 -7.03 -2.23 25.80
C SER A 145 -7.48 -1.78 24.41
N ASP A 146 -8.79 -1.86 24.13
CA ASP A 146 -9.39 -1.47 22.85
C ASP A 146 -9.13 0.00 22.48
N THR A 147 -8.83 0.83 23.48
CA THR A 147 -8.51 2.25 23.34
C THR A 147 -7.01 2.56 23.32
N HIS A 148 -6.14 1.57 23.55
CA HIS A 148 -4.71 1.82 23.66
C HIS A 148 -4.09 2.08 22.28
N THR A 149 -3.36 3.17 22.18
CA THR A 149 -2.63 3.58 20.97
C THR A 149 -1.21 3.96 21.30
N ILE A 150 -0.31 3.76 20.34
CA ILE A 150 1.14 3.94 20.54
C ILE A 150 1.72 4.70 19.38
N GLN A 151 2.61 5.64 19.67
CA GLN A 151 3.41 6.33 18.66
C GLN A 151 4.58 5.42 18.25
N LEU A 152 4.62 5.01 16.98
CA LEU A 152 5.67 4.14 16.46
C LEU A 152 6.45 4.85 15.36
N LYS A 153 7.78 4.91 15.53
CA LYS A 153 8.75 5.42 14.56
C LYS A 153 9.36 4.23 13.82
N LEU A 154 8.90 3.96 12.60
CA LEU A 154 9.47 2.94 11.74
C LEU A 154 10.76 3.48 11.12
N MET A 155 11.88 2.86 11.45
CA MET A 155 13.23 3.25 11.05
C MET A 155 13.76 2.32 9.96
N ARG A 156 14.68 2.80 9.12
CA ARG A 156 15.44 1.94 8.20
C ARG A 156 16.54 1.17 8.92
N GLN A 157 17.27 1.86 9.78
CA GLN A 157 18.26 1.35 10.72
C GLN A 157 18.15 2.20 12.00
N MET A 158 18.56 1.67 13.16
CA MET A 158 18.43 2.40 14.42
C MET A 158 19.30 3.66 14.48
N LYS A 159 20.41 3.68 13.72
CA LYS A 159 21.32 4.82 13.62
C LYS A 159 20.77 6.01 12.81
N ASN A 160 19.69 5.84 12.05
CA ASN A 160 19.10 6.92 11.28
C ASN A 160 18.45 7.94 12.22
N LYS A 161 18.69 9.23 11.99
CA LYS A 161 18.02 10.31 12.74
C LYS A 161 16.53 10.41 12.39
N ASN A 162 16.23 10.41 11.09
CA ASN A 162 14.87 10.56 10.57
C ASN A 162 14.17 9.20 10.45
N ALA A 163 12.92 9.14 10.93
CA ALA A 163 12.06 7.98 10.74
C ALA A 163 11.63 7.86 9.26
N PHE A 164 11.45 6.61 8.81
CA PHE A 164 10.86 6.34 7.50
C PHE A 164 9.35 6.59 7.49
N MET A 165 8.66 6.15 8.54
CA MET A 165 7.24 6.44 8.79
C MET A 165 7.06 6.69 10.29
N TYR A 166 6.15 7.60 10.62
CA TYR A 166 5.81 7.92 11.99
C TYR A 166 4.29 8.10 12.08
N GLU A 167 3.63 7.18 12.76
CA GLU A 167 2.18 7.23 12.97
C GLU A 167 1.83 6.64 14.34
N THR A 168 0.63 6.99 14.82
CA THR A 168 0.01 6.33 15.97
C THR A 168 -0.71 5.07 15.51
N ILE A 169 -0.38 3.93 16.11
CA ILE A 169 -0.92 2.61 15.76
C ILE A 169 -1.84 2.05 16.86
N ARG A 170 -2.76 1.16 16.47
CA ARG A 170 -3.63 0.40 17.38
C ARG A 170 -3.21 -1.06 17.39
N PRO A 171 -2.49 -1.53 18.41
CA PRO A 171 -1.91 -2.86 18.37
C PRO A 171 -2.95 -4.01 18.37
N LYS A 172 -4.12 -3.82 19.00
CA LYS A 172 -5.23 -4.79 18.92
C LYS A 172 -5.72 -5.02 17.48
N VAL A 173 -5.78 -3.94 16.69
CA VAL A 173 -6.21 -4.00 15.28
C VAL A 173 -5.15 -4.74 14.44
N VAL A 174 -3.87 -4.39 14.63
CA VAL A 174 -2.72 -5.08 14.00
C VAL A 174 -2.79 -6.58 14.30
N HIS A 175 -2.94 -6.96 15.56
CA HIS A 175 -3.01 -8.36 15.97
C HIS A 175 -4.20 -9.11 15.35
N THR A 176 -5.38 -8.49 15.27
CA THR A 176 -6.55 -9.08 14.63
C THR A 176 -6.30 -9.33 13.13
N ALA A 177 -5.60 -8.42 12.46
CA ALA A 177 -5.18 -8.58 11.08
C ALA A 177 -4.15 -9.71 10.89
N VAL A 178 -3.15 -9.80 11.78
CA VAL A 178 -2.13 -10.87 11.75
C VAL A 178 -2.77 -12.25 11.92
N LYS A 179 -3.72 -12.41 12.86
CA LYS A 179 -4.48 -13.65 13.05
C LYS A 179 -5.13 -14.13 11.75
N TYR A 180 -5.79 -13.24 11.02
CA TYR A 180 -6.37 -13.57 9.73
C TYR A 180 -5.30 -13.94 8.68
N LEU A 181 -4.19 -13.19 8.64
CA LEU A 181 -3.16 -13.36 7.61
C LEU A 181 -2.37 -14.65 7.75
N VAL A 182 -2.04 -15.08 8.97
CA VAL A 182 -1.30 -16.33 9.24
C VAL A 182 -2.06 -17.58 8.79
N GLU A 183 -3.39 -17.50 8.68
CA GLU A 183 -4.19 -18.60 8.14
C GLU A 183 -4.12 -18.70 6.59
N GLN A 184 -3.59 -17.68 5.91
CA GLN A 184 -3.57 -17.62 4.45
C GLN A 184 -2.35 -18.33 3.84
N GLU A 185 -2.51 -18.76 2.58
CA GLU A 185 -1.51 -19.54 1.83
C GLU A 185 -0.12 -18.89 1.82
N LEU A 186 -0.03 -17.58 1.55
CA LEU A 186 1.28 -16.91 1.43
C LEU A 186 2.03 -16.78 2.75
N TYR A 187 1.31 -16.61 3.85
CA TYR A 187 1.94 -16.44 5.17
C TYR A 187 2.40 -17.78 5.73
N LYS A 188 1.65 -18.85 5.43
CA LYS A 188 2.06 -20.24 5.71
C LYS A 188 3.31 -20.62 4.92
N ASP A 189 3.38 -20.26 3.64
CA ASP A 189 4.55 -20.52 2.79
C ASP A 189 5.82 -19.83 3.33
N GLU A 190 5.69 -18.62 3.88
CA GLU A 190 6.80 -17.88 4.50
C GLU A 190 7.13 -18.38 5.93
N GLY A 191 6.40 -19.37 6.45
CA GLY A 191 6.62 -19.94 7.78
C GLY A 191 6.30 -18.99 8.94
N ILE A 192 5.39 -18.05 8.72
CA ILE A 192 5.04 -17.04 9.73
C ILE A 192 4.12 -17.67 10.77
N VAL A 193 4.52 -17.56 12.04
CA VAL A 193 3.76 -18.04 13.19
C VAL A 193 3.49 -16.86 14.12
N ILE A 194 2.37 -16.92 14.86
CA ILE A 194 2.06 -15.94 15.90
C ILE A 194 2.61 -16.47 17.22
N SER A 195 3.57 -15.76 17.82
CA SER A 195 3.96 -16.04 19.20
C SER A 195 2.76 -15.86 20.14
N HIS A 196 2.42 -16.90 20.90
CA HIS A 196 1.31 -16.87 21.86
C HIS A 196 1.71 -16.23 23.19
N ASP A 197 3.00 -16.03 23.42
CA ASP A 197 3.57 -15.42 24.64
C ASP A 197 3.28 -13.92 24.71
N TRP A 198 3.06 -13.31 23.54
CA TRP A 198 2.62 -11.94 23.35
C TRP A 198 1.39 -11.53 24.18
N LEU A 199 0.42 -12.44 24.40
CA LEU A 199 -0.88 -12.05 24.97
C LEU A 199 -0.95 -12.19 26.50
N LYS A 200 0.05 -12.82 27.14
CA LYS A 200 -0.11 -13.38 28.49
C LYS A 200 0.55 -12.60 29.63
N GLU A 201 1.39 -11.60 29.37
CA GLU A 201 2.29 -11.05 30.41
C GLU A 201 1.96 -9.62 30.90
N TYR A 202 0.70 -9.17 30.91
CA TYR A 202 0.37 -7.87 31.52
C TYR A 202 -1.03 -7.84 32.18
N SER A 203 -1.38 -8.88 32.94
CA SER A 203 -2.50 -8.74 33.88
C SER A 203 -2.15 -7.87 35.10
N ASP A 204 -0.87 -7.65 35.45
CA ASP A 204 -0.53 -7.21 36.82
C ASP A 204 0.47 -6.07 37.03
N GLU A 205 1.07 -5.44 36.01
CA GLU A 205 2.00 -4.31 36.25
C GLU A 205 1.46 -2.99 35.70
N ARG A 206 0.62 -2.31 36.48
CA ARG A 206 0.36 -0.88 36.27
C ARG A 206 1.60 -0.11 36.71
N GLU A 207 2.50 0.21 35.79
CA GLU A 207 3.46 1.27 36.07
C GLU A 207 2.70 2.60 36.09
N ASN A 208 2.67 3.22 37.28
CA ASN A 208 2.11 4.54 37.47
C ASN A 208 2.93 5.56 36.68
N PHE A 209 2.24 6.43 35.95
CA PHE A 209 2.83 7.62 35.34
C PHE A 209 3.34 8.52 36.48
N ILE A 210 4.62 8.42 36.84
CA ILE A 210 5.25 9.39 37.75
C ILE A 210 5.56 10.62 36.89
N VAL A 211 4.74 11.66 37.04
CA VAL A 211 5.15 13.01 36.66
C VAL A 211 5.85 13.56 37.91
N ASP A 212 7.18 13.55 37.91
CA ASP A 212 7.92 14.25 38.96
C ASP A 212 7.77 15.76 38.72
N ASP A 213 7.20 16.47 39.70
CA ASP A 213 6.94 17.91 39.68
C ASP A 213 8.24 18.78 39.72
N GLU A 214 9.42 18.16 39.65
CA GLU A 214 10.73 18.84 39.76
C GLU A 214 11.36 19.23 38.41
N ASP A 215 10.88 18.74 37.27
CA ASP A 215 11.41 19.07 35.92
C ASP A 215 11.09 20.51 35.45
N LYS A 216 10.51 21.35 36.31
CA LYS A 216 10.12 22.73 35.98
C LYS A 216 11.24 23.77 36.12
N LYS A 217 12.46 23.39 36.47
CA LYS A 217 13.57 24.34 36.59
C LYS A 217 14.87 23.68 36.14
N PHE A 218 15.39 24.10 34.99
CA PHE A 218 16.76 24.56 34.81
C PHE A 218 17.00 24.78 33.31
N ASP A 219 17.00 26.05 32.92
CA ASP A 219 17.57 26.53 31.68
C ASP A 219 18.75 27.41 32.12
N GLU A 220 19.96 27.15 31.64
CA GLU A 220 21.04 28.12 31.39
C GLU A 220 22.38 27.42 31.11
N ASN A 221 22.90 27.69 29.89
CA ASN A 221 24.31 27.73 29.48
C ASN A 221 25.09 26.39 29.50
N GLU A 222 25.81 25.97 28.46
CA GLU A 222 26.96 26.67 27.89
C GLU A 222 27.53 25.89 26.67
N ASN A 223 28.22 26.65 25.82
CA ASN A 223 28.88 26.27 24.58
C ASN A 223 29.96 25.19 24.74
N ILE A 224 30.04 24.20 23.82
CA ILE A 224 31.33 23.61 23.40
C ILE A 224 31.40 23.37 21.88
N SER A 225 32.54 23.80 21.36
CA SER A 225 33.09 23.80 20.01
C SER A 225 33.34 22.42 19.36
N LYS A 226 33.00 22.36 18.06
CA LYS A 226 33.70 21.78 16.89
C LYS A 226 34.71 20.61 17.00
N ASN A 227 34.48 19.70 16.06
CA ASN A 227 35.39 18.88 15.22
C ASN A 227 35.72 17.46 15.70
N PHE A 228 35.13 16.47 15.03
CA PHE A 228 35.84 15.34 14.43
C PHE A 228 35.22 15.03 13.07
N ASP A 229 36.07 15.06 12.04
CA ASP A 229 35.79 14.59 10.68
C ASP A 229 35.57 13.08 10.70
N ASP A 230 34.55 12.59 9.99
CA ASP A 230 34.62 11.29 9.30
C ASP A 230 33.59 11.24 8.16
N GLU A 231 34.09 10.77 7.03
CA GLU A 231 33.49 10.80 5.69
C GLU A 231 32.27 9.86 5.57
N ASP A 232 31.07 10.43 5.36
CA ASP A 232 29.98 9.78 4.63
C ASP A 232 28.97 10.85 4.16
N GLN A 233 29.24 11.39 2.97
CA GLN A 233 28.58 12.55 2.39
C GLN A 233 27.20 12.21 1.81
N TRP A 234 26.16 12.15 2.65
CA TRP A 234 24.74 12.24 2.27
C TRP A 234 24.08 13.40 3.04
N ASN A 235 24.44 14.64 2.69
CA ASN A 235 23.85 15.83 3.28
C ASN A 235 22.41 16.04 2.78
N GLU A 236 21.44 16.01 3.69
CA GLU A 236 20.17 16.73 3.53
C GLU A 236 20.37 18.16 4.04
N CYS A 237 20.72 19.06 3.13
CA CYS A 237 20.45 20.49 3.26
C CYS A 237 20.25 21.06 1.86
N ASP A 238 19.06 21.58 1.59
CA ASP A 238 18.85 22.53 0.50
C ASP A 238 18.20 23.75 1.15
N ASP A 239 19.04 24.70 1.52
CA ASP A 239 18.64 26.07 1.84
C ASP A 239 18.06 26.72 0.58
N LYS A 240 16.73 26.92 0.57
CA LYS A 240 16.11 27.97 -0.24
C LYS A 240 15.15 28.76 0.64
N PRO A 241 15.27 30.10 0.69
CA PRO A 241 14.38 30.91 1.49
C PRO A 241 12.97 30.84 0.92
N VAL A 242 12.03 30.25 1.67
CA VAL A 242 10.61 30.28 1.35
C VAL A 242 10.06 31.64 1.80
N ASN A 243 9.52 32.38 0.83
CA ASN A 243 8.93 33.71 0.99
C ASN A 243 7.76 33.67 2.02
N PRO A 244 7.75 34.49 3.09
CA PRO A 244 6.89 34.29 4.26
C PRO A 244 5.51 34.97 4.16
N SER A 245 4.89 35.05 2.97
CA SER A 245 3.73 35.92 2.76
C SER A 245 2.51 35.19 2.20
N THR A 246 2.10 34.06 2.80
CA THR A 246 0.72 33.51 2.75
C THR A 246 0.54 32.24 3.59
N THR A 247 0.91 32.27 4.87
CA THR A 247 0.51 31.25 5.85
C THR A 247 -0.27 31.90 6.98
N GLU A 248 -1.47 32.39 6.68
CA GLU A 248 -2.47 32.62 7.72
C GLU A 248 -3.26 31.31 7.91
N THR A 249 -3.30 30.82 9.16
CA THR A 249 -4.14 29.73 9.66
C THR A 249 -3.90 28.32 9.11
N LEU A 250 -2.73 27.74 9.34
CA LEU A 250 -2.61 26.33 9.71
C LEU A 250 -1.41 26.17 10.65
N LEU A 251 -1.63 25.51 11.78
CA LEU A 251 -0.58 25.11 12.71
C LEU A 251 0.37 24.17 11.95
N ASN A 252 1.51 24.71 11.50
CA ASN A 252 2.64 23.89 11.11
C ASN A 252 3.19 23.29 12.42
N ASP A 253 2.98 21.99 12.62
CA ASP A 253 3.68 21.18 13.62
C ASP A 253 5.16 20.98 13.21
N GLU A 254 5.85 22.06 12.83
CA GLU A 254 7.29 22.08 12.56
C GLU A 254 8.09 22.40 13.84
N ILE A 255 7.55 22.02 15.00
CA ILE A 255 8.28 21.88 16.26
C ILE A 255 8.02 20.46 16.76
N CYS A 256 8.62 19.46 16.11
CA CYS A 256 8.61 18.08 16.59
C CYS A 256 10.04 17.57 16.82
N ASP A 257 10.84 18.35 17.55
CA ASP A 257 12.24 18.01 17.83
C ASP A 257 12.60 17.88 19.32
N GLN A 258 11.62 17.83 20.24
CA GLN A 258 11.94 17.69 21.68
C GLN A 258 11.04 16.75 22.49
N ASN A 259 10.32 15.84 21.84
CA ASN A 259 9.67 14.72 22.54
C ASN A 259 10.03 13.40 21.84
N ASP A 260 11.05 12.73 22.34
CA ASP A 260 11.51 11.41 21.84
C ASP A 260 10.60 10.26 22.34
N ILE A 261 9.29 10.51 22.44
CA ILE A 261 8.29 9.69 23.17
C ILE A 261 7.77 8.49 22.32
N GLY A 262 8.23 8.34 21.08
CA GLY A 262 7.79 7.25 20.18
C GLY A 262 8.73 6.03 20.19
N ILE A 263 8.17 4.82 20.18
CA ILE A 263 8.94 3.57 20.08
C ILE A 263 9.65 3.53 18.71
N LYS A 264 10.99 3.56 18.73
CA LYS A 264 11.82 3.40 17.53
C LYS A 264 11.94 1.93 17.19
N PHE A 265 11.63 1.59 15.94
CA PHE A 265 11.61 0.21 15.48
C PHE A 265 12.23 0.08 14.08
N ALA A 266 13.33 -0.69 13.96
CA ALA A 266 14.03 -0.93 12.70
C ALA A 266 13.90 -2.41 12.29
N PRO A 267 12.78 -2.84 11.68
CA PRO A 267 12.54 -4.24 11.36
C PRO A 267 13.56 -4.76 10.34
N GLY A 268 13.96 -3.91 9.38
CA GLY A 268 14.91 -4.28 8.33
C GLY A 268 16.37 -4.30 8.77
N GLU A 269 16.65 -4.03 10.05
CA GLU A 269 18.02 -4.01 10.55
C GLU A 269 18.65 -5.41 10.46
N ASN A 270 19.91 -5.46 10.00
CA ASN A 270 20.66 -6.69 9.72
C ASN A 270 20.13 -7.56 8.57
N ASN A 271 18.96 -7.26 7.99
CA ASN A 271 18.44 -7.95 6.82
C ASN A 271 19.02 -7.39 5.53
N ARG A 272 19.32 -8.27 4.56
CA ARG A 272 19.82 -7.86 3.24
C ARG A 272 18.66 -7.59 2.29
N PRO A 273 18.69 -6.48 1.54
CA PRO A 273 17.65 -6.18 0.58
C PRO A 273 17.65 -7.18 -0.58
N ILE A 274 16.45 -7.51 -1.06
CA ILE A 274 16.23 -8.39 -2.21
C ILE A 274 15.78 -7.53 -3.39
N SER A 275 16.23 -7.88 -4.60
CA SER A 275 15.74 -7.25 -5.82
C SER A 275 14.24 -7.53 -6.02
N ILE A 276 13.46 -6.47 -6.19
CA ILE A 276 12.01 -6.51 -6.44
C ILE A 276 11.67 -7.31 -7.72
N LEU A 277 12.61 -7.36 -8.67
CA LEU A 277 12.44 -8.08 -9.94
C LEU A 277 12.58 -9.59 -9.77
N MET A 278 13.33 -10.05 -8.77
CA MET A 278 13.57 -11.46 -8.51
C MET A 278 12.47 -12.08 -7.63
N ASP A 279 11.87 -11.29 -6.75
CA ASP A 279 10.79 -11.74 -5.88
C ASP A 279 9.44 -11.74 -6.62
N LEU A 280 9.00 -12.94 -7.02
CA LEU A 280 7.76 -13.16 -7.76
C LEU A 280 6.50 -12.83 -6.94
N LYS A 281 6.54 -13.04 -5.62
CA LYS A 281 5.41 -12.85 -4.70
C LYS A 281 5.44 -11.50 -3.98
N VAL A 282 6.39 -10.64 -4.34
CA VAL A 282 6.64 -9.37 -3.65
C VAL A 282 5.43 -8.45 -3.60
N ASP A 283 4.58 -8.39 -4.63
CA ASP A 283 3.43 -7.50 -4.64
C ASP A 283 2.41 -7.93 -3.58
N GLU A 284 2.12 -9.23 -3.52
CA GLU A 284 1.17 -9.85 -2.62
C GLU A 284 1.64 -9.83 -1.16
N LEU A 285 2.95 -10.02 -0.95
CA LEU A 285 3.56 -9.94 0.38
C LEU A 285 3.74 -8.50 0.86
N THR A 286 3.94 -7.54 -0.04
CA THR A 286 4.16 -6.12 0.32
C THR A 286 2.87 -5.38 0.67
N PHE A 287 1.75 -5.74 0.03
CA PHE A 287 0.48 -5.03 0.19
C PHE A 287 -0.63 -5.98 0.69
N PRO A 288 -0.60 -6.39 1.97
CA PRO A 288 -1.61 -7.27 2.54
C PRO A 288 -3.03 -6.72 2.43
N LYS A 289 -3.21 -5.39 2.48
CA LYS A 289 -4.55 -4.77 2.34
C LYS A 289 -5.12 -4.90 0.92
N ILE A 290 -4.25 -5.07 -0.09
CA ILE A 290 -4.65 -5.22 -1.49
C ILE A 290 -4.98 -6.69 -1.79
N TYR A 291 -4.06 -7.59 -1.42
CA TYR A 291 -4.08 -9.00 -1.83
C TYR A 291 -4.55 -9.98 -0.75
N CYS A 292 -4.76 -9.50 0.48
CA CYS A 292 -5.30 -10.26 1.61
C CYS A 292 -4.50 -11.53 1.98
N GLY A 293 -3.18 -11.53 1.72
CA GLY A 293 -2.32 -12.70 1.96
C GLY A 293 -2.57 -13.89 1.03
N LYS A 294 -3.28 -13.67 -0.08
CA LYS A 294 -3.59 -14.72 -1.07
C LYS A 294 -2.79 -14.52 -2.34
N GLN A 295 -2.27 -15.62 -2.89
CA GLN A 295 -1.59 -15.59 -4.18
C GLN A 295 -2.60 -15.41 -5.32
N ARG A 296 -2.22 -14.62 -6.35
CA ARG A 296 -3.01 -14.54 -7.59
C ARG A 296 -3.00 -15.88 -8.31
N LYS A 297 -4.18 -16.47 -8.50
CA LYS A 297 -4.36 -17.75 -9.22
C LYS A 297 -4.71 -17.49 -10.68
N ILE A 298 -3.67 -17.24 -11.49
CA ILE A 298 -3.83 -17.04 -12.94
C ILE A 298 -4.07 -18.39 -13.63
N LYS A 299 -5.03 -18.44 -14.57
CA LYS A 299 -5.31 -19.66 -15.35
C LYS A 299 -4.09 -20.05 -16.21
N ALA A 300 -3.71 -21.33 -16.18
CA ALA A 300 -2.51 -21.87 -16.85
C ALA A 300 -2.43 -21.57 -18.36
N ASN A 301 -3.59 -21.44 -19.03
CA ASN A 301 -3.65 -21.21 -20.48
C ASN A 301 -3.41 -19.74 -20.89
N VAL A 302 -3.17 -18.82 -19.94
CA VAL A 302 -3.06 -17.39 -20.21
C VAL A 302 -1.66 -16.88 -19.87
N LYS A 303 -0.92 -16.43 -20.89
CA LYS A 303 0.38 -15.77 -20.72
C LYS A 303 0.20 -14.29 -20.37
N LEU A 304 0.28 -13.97 -19.08
CA LEU A 304 0.26 -12.60 -18.56
C LEU A 304 1.67 -12.16 -18.13
N THR A 305 2.14 -11.06 -18.71
CA THR A 305 3.35 -10.38 -18.25
C THR A 305 3.01 -9.46 -17.08
N TYR A 306 4.00 -9.11 -16.25
CA TYR A 306 3.80 -8.16 -15.15
C TYR A 306 3.18 -6.83 -15.63
N ALA A 307 3.63 -6.30 -16.76
CA ALA A 307 3.05 -5.10 -17.38
C ALA A 307 1.55 -5.22 -17.71
N LYS A 308 1.09 -6.40 -18.15
CA LYS A 308 -0.34 -6.64 -18.38
C LYS A 308 -1.12 -6.66 -17.07
N ILE A 309 -0.55 -7.26 -16.02
CA ILE A 309 -1.17 -7.31 -14.69
C ILE A 309 -1.26 -5.90 -14.10
N ALA A 310 -0.16 -5.15 -14.06
CA ALA A 310 -0.11 -3.75 -13.64
C ALA A 310 -1.14 -2.91 -14.40
N LYS A 311 -1.20 -3.05 -15.73
CA LYS A 311 -2.18 -2.34 -16.57
C LYS A 311 -3.63 -2.71 -16.23
N SER A 312 -3.89 -3.94 -15.77
CA SER A 312 -5.20 -4.36 -15.29
C SER A 312 -5.52 -3.68 -13.96
N GLU A 313 -4.65 -3.88 -12.96
CA GLU A 313 -4.82 -3.38 -11.58
C GLU A 313 -5.00 -1.85 -11.53
N LEU A 314 -4.19 -1.09 -12.27
CA LEU A 314 -4.24 0.37 -12.25
C LEU A 314 -5.49 0.95 -12.92
N ARG A 315 -6.11 0.19 -13.83
CA ARG A 315 -7.34 0.62 -14.53
C ARG A 315 -8.60 0.02 -13.91
N MET A 316 -8.49 -0.86 -12.92
CA MET A 316 -9.67 -1.48 -12.35
C MET A 316 -10.62 -0.46 -11.70
N PHE A 317 -11.91 -0.82 -11.71
CA PHE A 317 -12.95 -0.12 -10.96
C PHE A 317 -12.65 -0.10 -9.47
N ASP A 318 -12.06 -1.20 -8.96
CA ASP A 318 -11.51 -1.24 -7.62
C ASP A 318 -10.23 -0.41 -7.55
N ARG A 319 -10.29 0.68 -6.77
CA ARG A 319 -9.23 1.67 -6.69
C ARG A 319 -8.17 1.35 -5.63
N ARG A 320 -8.21 0.17 -4.98
CA ARG A 320 -7.21 -0.21 -3.96
C ARG A 320 -5.76 -0.16 -4.46
N CYS A 321 -5.54 -0.42 -5.75
CA CYS A 321 -4.21 -0.33 -6.39
C CYS A 321 -3.83 1.09 -6.83
N GLY A 322 -4.73 2.07 -6.71
CA GLY A 322 -4.49 3.48 -7.02
C GLY A 322 -3.73 4.24 -5.92
N ARG A 323 -3.30 3.57 -4.86
CA ARG A 323 -2.48 4.17 -3.79
C ARG A 323 -1.13 4.62 -4.34
N ILE A 324 -0.65 5.78 -3.89
CA ILE A 324 0.61 6.38 -4.36
C ILE A 324 1.80 5.42 -4.15
N SER A 325 1.88 4.78 -2.98
CA SER A 325 2.93 3.79 -2.68
C SER A 325 2.86 2.56 -3.60
N LYS A 326 1.67 2.04 -3.89
CA LYS A 326 1.49 0.92 -4.84
C LYS A 326 1.81 1.32 -6.29
N LEU A 327 1.41 2.52 -6.72
CA LEU A 327 1.69 3.06 -8.05
C LEU A 327 3.19 3.13 -8.30
N PHE A 328 3.92 3.74 -7.37
CA PHE A 328 5.37 3.88 -7.46
C PHE A 328 6.12 2.56 -7.31
N PHE A 329 5.63 1.66 -6.44
CA PHE A 329 6.15 0.30 -6.35
C PHE A 329 6.05 -0.42 -7.70
N THR A 330 4.87 -0.38 -8.32
CA THR A 330 4.60 -1.01 -9.62
C THR A 330 5.46 -0.38 -10.72
N TYR A 331 5.59 0.95 -10.74
CA TYR A 331 6.43 1.67 -11.69
C TYR A 331 7.90 1.26 -11.63
N LYS A 332 8.45 1.01 -10.44
CA LYS A 332 9.85 0.57 -10.28
C LYS A 332 10.09 -0.90 -10.63
N LYS A 333 9.03 -1.72 -10.64
CA LYS A 333 9.10 -3.15 -11.00
C LYS A 333 8.85 -3.41 -12.49
N LEU A 334 8.20 -2.47 -13.20
CA LEU A 334 8.04 -2.48 -14.66
C LEU A 334 9.38 -2.22 -15.35
#